data_AF-A0A1F3EYB3-F1
#
_entry.id   AF-A0A1F3EYB3-F1
#
_cell.length_a   1.000
_cell.length_b   1.000
_cell.length_c   1.000
_cell.angle_alpha   90.00
_cell.angle_beta   90.00
_cell.angle_gamma   90.00
#
_symmetry.space_group_name_H-M   'P 1'
#
loop_
_entity.id
_entity.type
_entity.pdbx_description
1 polymer ?
#
loop_
_entity_poly.entity_id
_entity_poly.type
_entity_poly.pdbx_seq_one_letter_code
_entity_poly.pdbx_strand_id
1 'polypeptide(L)'
;MGYSKVSLLLCFFFFAIGCTKKQCEEVIDQVYVYPEDAAFGKPFDEQIKMFKIPEQTLHCLSTDALIKSCLDHPKMSLIWTTSDLQAGFDKVYAMCNGFDELWGRGDKVPKLIYLYKQFDFNRDWQSHTDFENGMYMDNIVRHELIIAQYEILNDLTTSEKTELFQWALDNQKKKYALAHQYWGLVGMMTTCAILSRIMYLDKYQPLIEEYNNNENMLINVAYILILDSDVVDKTMSLSEDYLKILKSK
;
A
#
# COMPACT_ATOMS: atom_id res chain seq x y z
N MET A 1 27.04 -62.77 -33.06
CA MET A 1 27.74 -61.80 -32.20
C MET A 1 27.06 -60.46 -32.42
N GLY A 2 26.13 -59.96 -31.62
CA GLY A 2 25.98 -60.05 -30.17
C GLY A 2 26.32 -58.68 -29.58
N TYR A 3 25.44 -57.68 -29.71
CA TYR A 3 25.53 -56.46 -28.90
C TYR A 3 24.16 -56.09 -28.32
N SER A 4 24.20 -56.08 -26.99
CA SER A 4 23.12 -55.93 -26.04
C SER A 4 22.65 -54.49 -25.93
N LYS A 5 21.36 -54.36 -25.66
CA LYS A 5 20.65 -53.21 -25.11
C LYS A 5 21.43 -52.57 -23.95
N VAL A 6 21.53 -51.24 -23.96
CA VAL A 6 21.57 -50.40 -22.76
C VAL A 6 20.81 -49.11 -23.07
N SER A 7 19.55 -49.03 -22.63
CA SER A 7 18.81 -47.75 -22.55
C SER A 7 19.32 -46.99 -21.33
N LEU A 8 19.92 -45.82 -21.54
CA LEU A 8 20.32 -44.92 -20.48
C LEU A 8 19.13 -44.01 -20.13
N LEU A 9 18.39 -44.34 -19.08
CA LEU A 9 17.37 -43.46 -18.50
C LEU A 9 18.07 -42.48 -17.55
N LEU A 10 18.27 -41.25 -18.00
CA LEU A 10 18.75 -40.13 -17.20
C LEU A 10 17.59 -39.59 -16.34
N CYS A 11 17.48 -40.06 -15.11
CA CYS A 11 16.62 -39.45 -14.09
C CYS A 11 17.28 -38.15 -13.60
N PHE A 12 16.84 -37.01 -14.12
CA PHE A 12 17.12 -35.71 -13.51
C PHE A 12 16.30 -35.57 -12.21
N PHE A 13 16.87 -36.00 -11.08
CA PHE A 13 16.41 -35.57 -9.78
C PHE A 13 16.83 -34.11 -9.59
N PHE A 14 15.94 -33.18 -9.94
CA PHE A 14 15.99 -31.83 -9.41
C PHE A 14 15.74 -31.92 -7.91
N PHE A 15 16.81 -31.88 -7.11
CA PHE A 15 16.71 -31.52 -5.70
C PHE A 15 16.22 -30.06 -5.65
N ALA A 16 14.90 -29.90 -5.57
CA ALA A 16 14.32 -28.69 -5.03
C ALA A 16 14.72 -28.64 -3.55
N ILE A 17 15.89 -28.09 -3.25
CA ILE A 17 16.18 -27.54 -1.92
C ILE A 17 15.33 -26.27 -1.84
N GLY A 18 14.03 -26.46 -1.69
CA GLY A 18 13.16 -25.38 -1.25
C GLY A 18 13.62 -25.01 0.15
N CYS A 19 13.92 -23.73 0.39
CA CYS A 19 13.89 -23.19 1.74
C CYS A 19 12.51 -23.50 2.32
N THR A 20 12.39 -24.58 3.08
CA THR A 20 11.22 -24.82 3.90
C THR A 20 11.27 -23.75 4.98
N LYS A 21 10.54 -22.65 4.79
CA LYS A 21 10.25 -21.67 5.84
C LYS A 21 9.87 -22.48 7.07
N LYS A 22 10.60 -22.31 8.18
CA LYS A 22 10.30 -23.05 9.41
C LYS A 22 8.86 -22.78 9.79
N GLN A 23 8.13 -23.85 10.06
CA GLN A 23 6.73 -23.76 10.47
C GLN A 23 6.64 -22.91 11.74
N CYS A 24 5.74 -21.93 11.75
CA CYS A 24 5.49 -21.12 12.93
C CYS A 24 4.83 -21.98 13.99
N GLU A 25 5.51 -22.15 15.14
CA GLU A 25 4.95 -22.85 16.30
C GLU A 25 3.78 -22.05 16.90
N GLU A 26 3.85 -20.72 16.80
CA GLU A 26 2.82 -19.77 17.25
C GLU A 26 2.74 -18.57 16.31
N VAL A 27 1.52 -18.06 16.07
CA VAL A 27 1.29 -16.82 15.34
C VAL A 27 1.48 -15.63 16.29
N ILE A 28 2.29 -14.66 15.88
CA ILE A 28 2.60 -13.45 16.63
C ILE A 28 1.61 -12.36 16.22
N ASP A 29 0.64 -12.06 17.07
CA ASP A 29 -0.37 -11.02 16.82
C ASP A 29 0.04 -9.62 17.28
N GLN A 30 1.21 -9.50 17.91
CA GLN A 30 1.74 -8.21 18.38
C GLN A 30 2.56 -7.54 17.28
N VAL A 31 2.37 -6.22 17.15
CA VAL A 31 3.17 -5.38 16.27
C VAL A 31 4.65 -5.50 16.64
N TYR A 32 5.52 -5.63 15.64
CA TYR A 32 6.95 -5.67 15.86
C TYR A 32 7.45 -4.32 16.36
N VAL A 33 8.12 -4.33 17.51
CA VAL A 33 8.74 -3.13 18.08
C VAL A 33 10.17 -3.03 17.57
N TYR A 34 10.43 -2.04 16.72
CA TYR A 34 11.77 -1.78 16.20
C TYR A 34 12.70 -1.26 17.30
N PRO A 35 13.99 -1.63 17.29
CA PRO A 35 14.94 -1.23 18.33
C PRO A 35 15.45 0.22 18.12
N GLU A 36 14.55 1.20 18.11
CA GLU A 36 14.87 2.61 17.84
C GLU A 36 15.87 3.21 18.84
N ASP A 37 15.71 2.93 20.13
CA ASP A 37 16.64 3.40 21.18
C ASP A 37 18.06 2.86 20.97
N ALA A 38 18.18 1.59 20.56
CA ALA A 38 19.47 0.99 20.27
C ALA A 38 20.06 1.47 18.93
N ALA A 39 19.20 1.93 18.02
CA ALA A 39 19.58 2.49 16.72
C ALA A 39 20.04 3.96 16.84
N PHE A 40 19.66 4.65 17.91
CA PHE A 40 19.97 6.06 18.11
C PHE A 40 21.48 6.34 18.08
N GLY A 41 21.87 7.39 17.34
CA GLY A 41 23.28 7.79 17.17
C GLY A 41 24.12 6.92 16.23
N LYS A 42 23.58 5.81 15.70
CA LYS A 42 24.28 4.96 14.72
C LYS A 42 24.20 5.54 13.30
N PRO A 43 25.16 5.23 12.41
CA PRO A 43 25.07 5.60 10.99
C PRO A 43 23.80 5.08 10.33
N PHE A 44 23.29 5.81 9.34
CA PHE A 44 22.03 5.49 8.66
C PHE A 44 21.95 4.03 8.18
N ASP A 45 22.98 3.54 7.48
CA ASP A 45 23.00 2.17 6.96
C ASP A 45 23.00 1.10 8.06
N GLU A 46 23.56 1.41 9.23
CA GLU A 46 23.52 0.51 10.39
C GLU A 46 22.10 0.48 10.98
N GLN A 47 21.43 1.63 11.08
CA GLN A 47 20.04 1.70 11.52
C GLN A 47 19.13 0.87 10.58
N ILE A 48 19.28 0.99 9.27
CA ILE A 48 18.47 0.21 8.30
C ILE A 48 18.66 -1.30 8.50
N LYS A 49 19.88 -1.76 8.80
CA LYS A 49 20.11 -3.18 9.11
C LYS A 49 19.43 -3.61 10.41
N MET A 50 19.42 -2.74 11.42
CA MET A 50 18.77 -2.99 12.70
C MET A 50 17.24 -2.98 12.60
N PHE A 51 16.68 -2.25 11.63
CA PHE A 51 15.24 -2.19 11.39
C PHE A 51 14.70 -3.30 10.49
N LYS A 52 15.49 -4.33 10.18
CA LYS A 52 14.95 -5.54 9.57
C LYS A 52 14.26 -6.39 10.62
N ILE A 53 13.02 -6.79 10.36
CA ILE A 53 12.32 -7.77 11.19
C ILE A 53 13.05 -9.11 11.04
N PRO A 54 13.47 -9.79 12.13
CA PRO A 54 14.12 -11.09 12.04
C PRO A 54 13.27 -12.10 11.26
N GLU A 55 13.87 -12.90 10.39
CA GLU A 55 13.18 -13.77 9.42
C GLU A 55 12.12 -14.67 10.07
N GLN A 56 12.47 -15.32 11.19
CA GLN A 56 11.52 -16.17 11.93
C GLN A 56 10.34 -15.36 12.49
N THR A 57 10.59 -14.17 13.02
CA THR A 57 9.52 -13.29 13.52
C THR A 57 8.64 -12.81 12.38
N LEU A 58 9.24 -12.36 11.28
CA LEU A 58 8.56 -11.84 10.10
C LEU A 58 7.53 -12.84 9.53
N HIS A 59 7.93 -14.10 9.39
CA HIS A 59 7.05 -15.16 8.89
C HIS A 59 5.92 -15.53 9.85
N CYS A 60 6.12 -15.31 11.14
CA CYS A 60 5.14 -15.68 12.16
C CYS A 60 4.22 -14.54 12.61
N LEU A 61 4.50 -13.29 12.22
CA LEU A 61 3.54 -12.20 12.42
C LEU A 61 2.20 -12.55 11.78
N SER A 62 1.07 -12.23 12.42
CA SER A 62 -0.21 -12.20 11.72
C SER A 62 -0.26 -11.07 10.70
N THR A 63 -1.20 -11.14 9.77
CA THR A 63 -1.27 -10.14 8.69
C THR A 63 -1.56 -8.75 9.24
N ASP A 64 -2.40 -8.66 10.28
CA ASP A 64 -2.71 -7.40 10.96
C ASP A 64 -1.46 -6.83 11.66
N ALA A 65 -0.71 -7.68 12.36
CA ALA A 65 0.53 -7.29 13.01
C ALA A 65 1.60 -6.87 12.00
N LEU A 66 1.72 -7.57 10.87
CA LEU A 66 2.65 -7.25 9.80
C LEU A 66 2.33 -5.90 9.14
N ILE A 67 1.07 -5.65 8.80
CA ILE A 67 0.64 -4.37 8.21
C ILE A 67 1.03 -3.21 9.13
N LYS A 68 0.68 -3.32 10.43
CA LYS A 68 1.02 -2.30 11.43
C LYS A 68 2.54 -2.15 11.58
N SER A 69 3.28 -3.25 11.57
CA SER A 69 4.75 -3.22 11.63
C SER A 69 5.37 -2.51 10.42
N CYS A 70 4.76 -2.61 9.23
CA CYS A 70 5.23 -1.86 8.05
C CYS A 70 4.94 -0.35 8.18
N LEU A 71 3.76 0.00 8.68
CA LEU A 71 3.34 1.39 8.92
C LEU A 71 4.16 2.09 10.01
N ASP A 72 4.53 1.33 11.05
CA ASP A 72 5.33 1.76 12.18
C ASP A 72 6.84 1.65 11.92
N HIS A 73 7.25 1.30 10.68
CA HIS A 73 8.66 1.24 10.34
C HIS A 73 9.33 2.60 10.62
N PRO A 74 10.50 2.66 11.32
CA PRO A 74 11.06 3.93 11.79
C PRO A 74 11.45 4.92 10.69
N LYS A 75 11.54 4.44 9.44
CA LYS A 75 11.83 5.26 8.25
C LYS A 75 10.60 5.54 7.39
N MET A 76 9.39 5.21 7.84
CA MET A 76 8.16 5.45 7.09
C MET A 76 7.96 6.94 6.76
N SER A 77 8.42 7.86 7.60
CA SER A 77 8.36 9.30 7.31
C SER A 77 9.23 9.73 6.11
N LEU A 78 10.15 8.89 5.63
CA LEU A 78 10.94 9.19 4.44
C LEU A 78 10.11 9.24 3.15
N ILE A 79 8.86 8.76 3.16
CA ILE A 79 7.93 8.93 2.04
C ILE A 79 7.75 10.41 1.64
N TRP A 80 7.95 11.32 2.60
CA TRP A 80 7.80 12.77 2.40
C TRP A 80 9.08 13.46 1.89
N THR A 81 10.19 12.72 1.73
CA THR A 81 11.51 13.31 1.43
C THR A 81 11.88 13.30 -0.05
N THR A 82 10.97 12.85 -0.91
CA THR A 82 11.14 12.70 -2.36
C THR A 82 10.26 13.69 -3.12
N SER A 83 10.40 13.72 -4.45
CA SER A 83 9.58 14.56 -5.34
C SER A 83 8.10 14.18 -5.34
N ASP A 84 7.80 12.92 -5.04
CA ASP A 84 6.49 12.31 -5.16
C ASP A 84 6.36 11.12 -4.19
N LEU A 85 5.13 10.74 -3.86
CA LEU A 85 4.88 9.71 -2.84
C LEU A 85 5.19 8.30 -3.33
N GLN A 86 5.16 8.03 -4.64
CA GLN A 86 5.58 6.73 -5.16
C GLN A 86 7.08 6.51 -4.95
N ALA A 87 7.93 7.45 -5.37
CA ALA A 87 9.37 7.39 -5.13
C ALA A 87 9.71 7.33 -3.63
N GLY A 88 8.90 8.01 -2.82
CA GLY A 88 9.00 7.97 -1.35
C GLY A 88 8.69 6.58 -0.80
N PHE A 89 7.59 5.98 -1.27
CA PHE A 89 7.23 4.61 -0.93
C PHE A 89 8.31 3.62 -1.35
N ASP A 90 8.80 3.70 -2.59
CA ASP A 90 9.83 2.80 -3.13
C ASP A 90 11.11 2.83 -2.29
N LYS A 91 11.49 4.01 -1.80
CA LYS A 91 12.63 4.19 -0.89
C LYS A 91 12.42 3.49 0.44
N VAL A 92 11.23 3.60 1.05
CA VAL A 92 10.92 2.91 2.31
C VAL A 92 10.77 1.40 2.09
N TYR A 93 10.14 0.99 0.99
CA TYR A 93 10.00 -0.39 0.56
C TYR A 93 11.37 -1.09 0.49
N ALA A 94 12.36 -0.45 -0.13
CA ALA A 94 13.73 -0.99 -0.21
C ALA A 94 14.42 -1.19 1.17
N MET A 95 13.92 -0.55 2.23
CA MET A 95 14.47 -0.62 3.60
C MET A 95 13.68 -1.57 4.51
N CYS A 96 12.39 -1.76 4.26
CA CYS A 96 11.49 -2.53 5.11
C CYS A 96 11.19 -3.91 4.50
N ASN A 97 11.78 -4.95 5.07
CA ASN A 97 11.54 -6.34 4.64
C ASN A 97 10.13 -6.85 4.95
N GLY A 98 9.31 -6.08 5.66
CA GLY A 98 7.92 -6.41 5.95
C GLY A 98 7.04 -6.42 4.70
N PHE A 99 7.31 -5.54 3.73
CA PHE A 99 6.48 -5.43 2.53
C PHE A 99 6.59 -6.66 1.63
N ASP A 100 7.80 -7.21 1.44
CA ASP A 100 7.99 -8.43 0.65
C ASP A 100 7.17 -9.60 1.20
N GLU A 101 7.16 -9.75 2.53
CA GLU A 101 6.33 -10.76 3.18
C GLU A 101 4.84 -10.43 3.03
N LEU A 102 4.46 -9.16 3.18
CA LEU A 102 3.07 -8.71 3.10
C LEU A 102 2.48 -8.99 1.71
N TRP A 103 3.19 -8.65 0.63
CA TRP A 103 2.79 -8.91 -0.75
C TRP A 103 2.51 -10.38 -1.02
N GLY A 104 3.24 -11.28 -0.36
CA GLY A 104 3.05 -12.72 -0.46
C GLY A 104 1.83 -13.28 0.29
N ARG A 105 1.13 -12.49 1.11
CA ARG A 105 0.00 -12.98 1.91
C ARG A 105 -1.31 -12.98 1.13
N GLY A 106 -2.03 -14.11 1.19
CA GLY A 106 -3.31 -14.27 0.51
C GLY A 106 -4.46 -13.49 1.14
N ASP A 107 -4.34 -13.09 2.41
CA ASP A 107 -5.36 -12.35 3.16
C ASP A 107 -5.03 -10.84 3.31
N LYS A 108 -3.96 -10.34 2.68
CA LYS A 108 -3.50 -8.94 2.82
C LYS A 108 -4.57 -7.91 2.46
N VAL A 109 -5.30 -8.15 1.36
CA VAL A 109 -6.31 -7.23 0.81
C VAL A 109 -7.46 -7.00 1.80
N PRO A 110 -8.20 -8.03 2.25
CA PRO A 110 -9.31 -7.82 3.17
C PRO A 110 -8.86 -7.25 4.51
N LYS A 111 -7.63 -7.56 4.97
CA LYS A 111 -7.07 -6.96 6.20
C LYS A 111 -6.74 -5.48 6.06
N LEU A 112 -6.10 -5.07 4.95
CA LEU A 112 -5.82 -3.67 4.67
C LEU A 112 -7.12 -2.83 4.56
N ILE A 113 -8.12 -3.35 3.84
CA ILE A 113 -9.44 -2.69 3.72
C ILE A 113 -10.10 -2.57 5.09
N TYR A 114 -10.10 -3.65 5.89
CA TYR A 114 -10.66 -3.64 7.23
C TYR A 114 -10.03 -2.56 8.12
N LEU A 115 -8.70 -2.45 8.13
CA LEU A 115 -7.97 -1.43 8.90
C LEU A 115 -8.27 -0.02 8.39
N TYR A 116 -8.30 0.18 7.07
CA TYR A 116 -8.63 1.48 6.47
C TYR A 116 -10.04 1.95 6.82
N LYS A 117 -10.99 1.03 6.95
CA LYS A 117 -12.38 1.36 7.34
C LYS A 117 -12.53 1.74 8.82
N GLN A 118 -11.50 1.59 9.64
CA GLN A 118 -11.53 2.03 11.05
C GLN A 118 -11.28 3.54 11.20
N PHE A 119 -10.84 4.23 10.15
CA PHE A 119 -10.63 5.67 10.20
C PHE A 119 -11.94 6.45 10.12
N ASP A 120 -12.05 7.49 10.95
CA ASP A 120 -13.12 8.47 10.94
C ASP A 120 -12.64 9.78 10.33
N PHE A 121 -13.03 10.00 9.08
CA PHE A 121 -12.73 11.21 8.31
C PHE A 121 -13.55 12.43 8.73
N ASN A 122 -14.60 12.23 9.55
CA ASN A 122 -15.48 13.26 10.08
C ASN A 122 -15.36 13.40 11.61
N ARG A 123 -14.25 12.91 12.19
CA ARG A 123 -13.98 13.08 13.62
C ARG A 123 -14.11 14.54 14.03
N ASP A 124 -14.33 14.77 15.31
CA ASP A 124 -14.29 16.13 15.86
C ASP A 124 -12.86 16.67 15.86
N TRP A 125 -12.47 17.32 14.76
CA TRP A 125 -11.14 17.88 14.56
C TRP A 125 -10.80 18.99 15.56
N GLN A 126 -11.81 19.69 16.11
CA GLN A 126 -11.61 20.82 17.02
C GLN A 126 -11.31 20.38 18.46
N SER A 127 -11.64 19.14 18.85
CA SER A 127 -11.29 18.60 20.16
C SER A 127 -9.85 18.08 20.27
N HIS A 128 -9.04 18.25 19.23
CA HIS A 128 -7.66 17.78 19.16
C HIS A 128 -6.72 18.92 18.80
N THR A 129 -5.47 18.80 19.22
CA THR A 129 -4.41 19.73 18.81
C THR A 129 -4.03 19.54 17.34
N ASP A 130 -3.45 20.56 16.73
CA ASP A 130 -2.94 20.47 15.35
C ASP A 130 -1.94 19.32 15.17
N PHE A 131 -1.13 19.04 16.19
CA PHE A 131 -0.18 17.93 16.17
C PHE A 131 -0.88 16.56 16.14
N GLU A 132 -1.89 16.35 16.99
CA GLU A 132 -2.68 15.11 17.00
C GLU A 132 -3.46 14.92 15.69
N ASN A 133 -3.99 16.00 15.13
CA ASN A 133 -4.65 16.00 13.84
C ASN A 133 -3.67 15.63 12.72
N GLY A 134 -2.49 16.26 12.69
CA GLY A 134 -1.43 15.95 11.73
C GLY A 134 -0.99 14.49 11.79
N MET A 135 -0.75 13.95 12.99
CA MET A 135 -0.40 12.55 13.20
C MET A 135 -1.49 11.59 12.70
N TYR A 136 -2.76 11.92 12.95
CA TYR A 136 -3.88 11.10 12.49
C TYR A 136 -4.04 11.10 10.97
N MET A 137 -3.88 12.28 10.36
CA MET A 137 -3.93 12.43 8.91
C MET A 137 -2.78 11.70 8.23
N ASP A 138 -1.55 11.83 8.75
CA ASP A 138 -0.38 11.11 8.25
C ASP A 138 -0.58 9.60 8.36
N ASN A 139 -1.20 9.10 9.43
CA ASN A 139 -1.55 7.69 9.56
C ASN A 139 -2.51 7.23 8.45
N ILE A 140 -3.54 8.03 8.14
CA ILE A 140 -4.46 7.76 7.03
C ILE A 140 -3.71 7.73 5.70
N VAL A 141 -2.88 8.74 5.42
CA VAL A 141 -2.10 8.82 4.18
C VAL A 141 -1.22 7.58 4.02
N ARG A 142 -0.51 7.16 5.07
CA ARG A 142 0.35 5.97 5.02
C ARG A 142 -0.43 4.69 4.72
N HIS A 143 -1.62 4.52 5.31
CA HIS A 143 -2.47 3.37 5.01
C HIS A 143 -2.96 3.40 3.56
N GLU A 144 -3.45 4.56 3.11
CA GLU A 144 -3.91 4.73 1.73
C GLU A 144 -2.78 4.54 0.72
N LEU A 145 -1.56 4.99 1.05
CA LEU A 145 -0.38 4.81 0.22
C LEU A 145 -0.04 3.34 0.02
N ILE A 146 -0.10 2.51 1.06
CA ILE A 146 0.10 1.05 0.95
C ILE A 146 -1.02 0.43 0.10
N ILE A 147 -2.28 0.83 0.31
CA ILE A 147 -3.41 0.32 -0.47
C ILE A 147 -3.30 0.72 -1.94
N ALA A 148 -2.80 1.91 -2.25
CA ALA A 148 -2.65 2.41 -3.60
C ALA A 148 -1.59 1.68 -4.44
N GLN A 149 -0.77 0.81 -3.84
CA GLN A 149 0.24 0.06 -4.57
C GLN A 149 -0.37 -0.98 -5.50
N TYR A 150 0.24 -1.18 -6.67
CA TYR A 150 -0.29 -2.09 -7.69
C TYR A 150 -0.34 -3.55 -7.21
N GLU A 151 0.57 -3.96 -6.31
CA GLU A 151 0.62 -5.27 -5.64
C GLU A 151 -0.63 -5.54 -4.79
N ILE A 152 -1.31 -4.49 -4.32
CA ILE A 152 -2.57 -4.60 -3.61
C ILE A 152 -3.75 -4.48 -4.57
N LEU A 153 -3.76 -3.45 -5.42
CA LEU A 153 -4.90 -3.15 -6.28
C LEU A 153 -5.18 -4.24 -7.33
N ASN A 154 -4.14 -4.93 -7.83
CA ASN A 154 -4.31 -6.02 -8.79
C ASN A 154 -4.95 -7.28 -8.18
N ASP A 155 -4.83 -7.47 -6.87
CA ASP A 155 -5.34 -8.65 -6.16
C ASP A 155 -6.79 -8.49 -5.69
N LEU A 156 -7.39 -7.31 -5.90
CA LEU A 156 -8.78 -7.05 -5.55
C LEU A 156 -9.74 -7.95 -6.35
N THR A 157 -10.60 -8.68 -5.65
CA THR A 157 -11.81 -9.24 -6.27
C THR A 157 -12.78 -8.11 -6.69
N THR A 158 -13.75 -8.42 -7.55
CA THR A 158 -14.78 -7.43 -7.94
C THR A 158 -15.53 -6.87 -6.74
N SER A 159 -15.84 -7.69 -5.74
CA SER A 159 -16.55 -7.25 -4.53
C SER A 159 -15.69 -6.31 -3.68
N GLU A 160 -14.45 -6.71 -3.39
CA GLU A 160 -13.50 -5.90 -2.60
C GLU A 160 -13.19 -4.58 -3.31
N LYS A 161 -13.04 -4.62 -4.64
CA LYS A 161 -12.85 -3.43 -5.46
C LYS A 161 -14.02 -2.47 -5.35
N THR A 162 -15.26 -2.93 -5.54
CA THR A 162 -16.45 -2.08 -5.42
C THR A 162 -16.58 -1.48 -4.03
N GLU A 163 -16.31 -2.27 -2.98
CA GLU A 163 -16.34 -1.81 -1.60
C GLU A 163 -15.27 -0.76 -1.30
N LEU A 164 -14.00 -1.05 -1.62
CA LEU A 164 -12.88 -0.14 -1.43
C LEU A 164 -13.08 1.15 -2.24
N PHE A 165 -13.49 1.04 -3.49
CA PHE A 165 -13.68 2.18 -4.38
C PHE A 165 -14.79 3.12 -3.85
N GLN A 166 -15.92 2.56 -3.42
CA GLN A 166 -16.99 3.32 -2.78
C GLN A 166 -16.48 4.03 -1.52
N TRP A 167 -15.81 3.29 -0.63
CA TRP A 167 -15.31 3.83 0.63
C TRP A 167 -14.28 4.96 0.41
N ALA A 168 -13.34 4.74 -0.50
CA ALA A 168 -12.35 5.74 -0.89
C ALA A 168 -13.02 6.99 -1.49
N LEU A 169 -14.00 6.84 -2.37
CA LEU A 169 -14.72 7.97 -2.98
C LEU A 169 -15.50 8.78 -1.92
N ASP A 170 -16.19 8.10 -1.01
CA ASP A 170 -16.93 8.76 0.06
C ASP A 170 -16.00 9.52 0.99
N ASN A 171 -14.82 8.97 1.30
CA ASN A 171 -13.82 9.64 2.12
C ASN A 171 -13.15 10.78 1.38
N GLN A 172 -12.87 10.64 0.08
CA GLN A 172 -12.35 11.72 -0.74
C GLN A 172 -13.30 12.93 -0.75
N LYS A 173 -14.62 12.70 -0.83
CA LYS A 173 -15.64 13.75 -0.69
C LYS A 173 -15.57 14.48 0.65
N LYS A 174 -15.36 13.74 1.75
CA LYS A 174 -15.19 14.34 3.09
C LYS A 174 -13.91 15.16 3.17
N LYS A 175 -12.79 14.64 2.64
CA LYS A 175 -11.51 15.37 2.56
C LYS A 175 -11.67 16.67 1.78
N TYR A 176 -12.33 16.60 0.63
CA TYR A 176 -12.60 17.75 -0.23
C TYR A 176 -13.44 18.82 0.47
N ALA A 177 -14.53 18.43 1.14
CA ALA A 177 -15.38 19.36 1.90
C ALA A 177 -14.62 20.08 3.03
N LEU A 178 -13.56 19.45 3.55
CA LEU A 178 -12.72 19.96 4.62
C LEU A 178 -11.32 20.41 4.13
N ALA A 179 -11.15 20.59 2.81
CA ALA A 179 -9.83 20.80 2.21
C ALA A 179 -9.14 22.08 2.72
N HIS A 180 -9.89 23.16 2.90
CA HIS A 180 -9.35 24.43 3.38
C HIS A 180 -9.01 24.45 4.87
N GLN A 181 -9.56 23.53 5.66
CA GLN A 181 -9.40 23.52 7.12
C GLN A 181 -8.33 22.51 7.55
N TYR A 182 -8.33 21.32 6.95
CA TYR A 182 -7.49 20.22 7.43
C TYR A 182 -6.69 19.59 6.30
N TRP A 183 -7.33 19.13 5.22
CA TRP A 183 -6.70 18.17 4.31
C TRP A 183 -5.71 18.76 3.30
N GLY A 184 -6.00 19.93 2.74
CA GLY A 184 -5.28 20.46 1.58
C GLY A 184 -5.19 19.46 0.42
N LEU A 185 -4.37 19.77 -0.59
CA LEU A 185 -4.14 18.86 -1.72
C LEU A 185 -3.36 17.62 -1.30
N VAL A 186 -2.37 17.79 -0.43
CA VAL A 186 -1.48 16.70 0.04
C VAL A 186 -2.28 15.58 0.70
N GLY A 187 -3.25 15.92 1.57
CA GLY A 187 -4.07 14.92 2.25
C GLY A 187 -5.00 14.14 1.31
N MET A 188 -5.23 14.61 0.08
CA MET A 188 -6.10 13.97 -0.91
C MET A 188 -5.34 13.08 -1.92
N MET A 189 -4.02 13.25 -2.06
CA MET A 189 -3.21 12.55 -3.07
C MET A 189 -3.39 11.03 -3.03
N THR A 190 -3.33 10.44 -1.85
CA THR A 190 -3.37 8.98 -1.69
C THR A 190 -4.75 8.38 -1.98
N THR A 191 -5.84 9.04 -1.59
CA THR A 191 -7.19 8.57 -1.96
C THR A 191 -7.44 8.74 -3.47
N CYS A 192 -7.01 9.86 -4.06
CA CYS A 192 -7.05 10.05 -5.51
C CYS A 192 -6.23 8.99 -6.26
N ALA A 193 -5.09 8.56 -5.73
CA ALA A 193 -4.31 7.47 -6.30
C ALA A 193 -5.03 6.12 -6.24
N ILE A 194 -5.68 5.77 -5.12
CA ILE A 194 -6.52 4.55 -5.04
C ILE A 194 -7.59 4.56 -6.14
N LEU A 195 -8.36 5.65 -6.23
CA LEU A 195 -9.45 5.77 -7.19
C LEU A 195 -8.95 5.72 -8.64
N SER A 196 -7.97 6.55 -8.97
CA SER A 196 -7.44 6.64 -10.32
C SER A 196 -6.69 5.36 -10.76
N ARG A 197 -5.90 4.73 -9.88
CA ARG A 197 -5.21 3.48 -10.24
C ARG A 197 -6.17 2.32 -10.44
N ILE A 198 -7.24 2.19 -9.65
CA ILE A 198 -8.27 1.16 -9.90
C ILE A 198 -8.91 1.36 -11.27
N MET A 199 -9.34 2.59 -11.59
CA MET A 199 -9.90 2.93 -12.91
C MET A 199 -8.89 2.66 -14.04
N TYR A 200 -7.60 2.93 -13.81
CA TYR A 200 -6.53 2.70 -14.78
C TYR A 200 -6.31 1.21 -15.05
N LEU A 201 -6.22 0.39 -14.00
CA LEU A 201 -6.08 -1.06 -14.10
C LEU A 201 -7.25 -1.71 -14.84
N ASP A 202 -8.46 -1.20 -14.62
CA ASP A 202 -9.67 -1.65 -15.30
C ASP A 202 -9.84 -1.07 -16.71
N LYS A 203 -8.88 -0.24 -17.16
CA LYS A 203 -8.86 0.41 -18.49
C LYS A 203 -10.13 1.22 -18.76
N TYR A 204 -10.65 1.90 -17.73
CA TYR A 204 -11.81 2.77 -17.85
C TYR A 204 -11.50 3.93 -18.80
N GLN A 205 -12.10 3.93 -20.00
CA GLN A 205 -11.68 4.78 -21.12
C GLN A 205 -11.62 6.28 -20.79
N PRO A 206 -12.60 6.88 -20.09
CA PRO A 206 -12.51 8.30 -19.71
C PRO A 206 -11.27 8.64 -18.87
N LEU A 207 -10.87 7.76 -17.95
CA LEU A 207 -9.60 7.96 -17.23
C LEU A 207 -8.39 7.76 -18.14
N ILE A 208 -8.39 6.74 -19.00
CA ILE A 208 -7.28 6.48 -19.92
C ILE A 208 -7.06 7.67 -20.87
N GLU A 209 -8.13 8.33 -21.31
CA GLU A 209 -8.07 9.56 -22.10
C GLU A 209 -7.43 10.72 -21.32
N GLU A 210 -7.85 10.95 -20.07
CA GLU A 210 -7.20 11.95 -19.21
C GLU A 210 -5.73 11.59 -18.93
N TYR A 211 -5.41 10.34 -18.61
CA TYR A 211 -4.05 9.88 -18.37
C TYR A 211 -3.12 10.14 -19.57
N ASN A 212 -3.61 9.94 -20.81
CA ASN A 212 -2.80 10.12 -22.01
C ASN A 212 -2.65 11.59 -22.45
N ASN A 213 -3.62 12.45 -22.10
CA ASN A 213 -3.69 13.82 -22.63
C ASN A 213 -3.49 14.92 -21.57
N ASN A 214 -3.48 14.57 -20.28
CA ASN A 214 -3.32 15.48 -19.15
C ASN A 214 -2.14 15.04 -18.29
N GLU A 215 -1.03 15.78 -18.36
CA GLU A 215 0.20 15.48 -17.62
C GLU A 215 -0.04 15.41 -16.11
N ASN A 216 -0.91 16.26 -15.55
CA ASN A 216 -1.22 16.23 -14.12
C ASN A 216 -1.98 14.95 -13.72
N MET A 217 -2.83 14.40 -14.59
CA MET A 217 -3.50 13.12 -14.35
C MET A 217 -2.50 11.95 -14.43
N LEU A 218 -1.60 11.98 -15.42
CA LEU A 218 -0.50 11.00 -15.50
C LEU A 218 0.32 11.01 -14.22
N ILE A 219 0.71 12.20 -13.75
CA ILE A 219 1.53 12.36 -12.55
C ILE A 219 0.83 11.81 -11.31
N ASN A 220 -0.47 12.07 -11.14
CA ASN A 220 -1.25 11.51 -10.05
C ASN A 220 -1.30 9.97 -10.09
N VAL A 221 -1.58 9.38 -11.26
CA VAL A 221 -1.67 7.92 -11.40
C VAL A 221 -0.29 7.25 -11.21
N ALA A 222 0.75 7.76 -11.85
CA ALA A 222 2.07 7.13 -11.88
C ALA A 222 2.87 7.41 -10.60
N TYR A 223 2.85 8.66 -10.10
CA TYR A 223 3.76 9.13 -9.06
C TYR A 223 3.04 9.47 -7.74
N ILE A 224 1.70 9.43 -7.67
CA ILE A 224 0.92 9.82 -6.48
C ILE A 224 1.27 11.26 -6.07
N LEU A 225 1.14 12.17 -7.03
CA LEU A 225 1.39 13.59 -6.83
C LEU A 225 0.29 14.41 -7.49
N ILE A 226 -0.21 15.41 -6.77
CA ILE A 226 -1.21 16.37 -7.27
C ILE A 226 -0.58 17.76 -7.26
N LEU A 227 -0.40 18.30 -8.46
CA LEU A 227 0.14 19.65 -8.66
C LEU A 227 -0.95 20.70 -8.91
N ASP A 228 -2.17 20.24 -9.24
CA ASP A 228 -3.31 21.08 -9.58
C ASP A 228 -4.59 20.49 -8.98
N SER A 229 -5.41 21.34 -8.36
CA SER A 229 -6.71 20.96 -7.80
C SER A 229 -7.68 20.39 -8.84
N ASP A 230 -7.56 20.75 -10.13
CA ASP A 230 -8.38 20.19 -11.21
C ASP A 230 -8.29 18.66 -11.29
N VAL A 231 -7.14 18.07 -10.94
CA VAL A 231 -6.98 16.62 -10.88
C VAL A 231 -7.90 15.98 -9.83
N VAL A 232 -8.11 16.66 -8.70
CA VAL A 232 -9.00 16.18 -7.64
C VAL A 232 -10.43 16.16 -8.15
N ASP A 233 -10.89 17.27 -8.71
CA ASP A 233 -12.26 17.41 -9.24
C ASP A 233 -12.53 16.38 -10.35
N LYS A 234 -11.61 16.25 -11.31
CA LYS A 234 -11.68 15.26 -12.39
C LYS A 234 -11.70 13.83 -11.86
N THR A 235 -10.78 13.50 -10.94
CA THR A 235 -10.73 12.15 -10.35
C THR A 235 -12.05 11.82 -9.66
N MET A 236 -12.61 12.75 -8.89
CA MET A 236 -13.90 12.56 -8.21
C MET A 236 -15.05 12.39 -9.21
N SER A 237 -15.15 13.25 -10.23
CA SER A 237 -16.19 13.15 -11.25
C SER A 237 -16.13 11.82 -12.01
N LEU A 238 -14.95 11.42 -12.49
CA LEU A 238 -14.75 10.14 -13.16
C LEU A 238 -15.09 8.96 -12.25
N SER A 239 -14.75 9.06 -10.96
CA SER A 239 -15.02 8.02 -9.98
C SER A 239 -16.51 7.82 -9.72
N GLU A 240 -17.30 8.90 -9.70
CA GLU A 240 -18.75 8.78 -9.54
C GLU A 240 -19.40 8.00 -10.68
N ASP A 241 -18.95 8.22 -11.92
CA ASP A 241 -19.44 7.48 -13.08
C ASP A 241 -18.93 6.04 -13.08
N TYR A 242 -17.64 5.83 -12.77
CA TYR A 242 -17.06 4.50 -12.71
C TYR A 242 -17.71 3.60 -11.65
N LEU A 243 -18.04 4.17 -10.48
CA LEU A 243 -18.71 3.45 -9.41
C LEU A 243 -20.09 2.92 -9.83
N LYS A 244 -20.82 3.62 -10.70
CA LYS A 244 -22.10 3.13 -11.25
C LYS A 244 -21.88 1.86 -12.07
N ILE A 245 -20.78 1.81 -12.84
CA ILE A 245 -20.39 0.65 -13.65
C ILE A 245 -19.97 -0.52 -12.75
N LEU A 246 -19.19 -0.25 -11.69
CA LEU A 246 -18.79 -1.28 -10.72
C LEU A 246 -20.00 -1.93 -10.05
N LYS A 247 -21.02 -1.14 -9.68
CA LYS A 247 -22.25 -1.63 -9.03
C LYS A 247 -23.19 -2.40 -9.96
N SER A 248 -23.01 -2.32 -11.28
CA SER A 248 -23.83 -3.05 -12.25
C SER A 248 -23.25 -4.41 -12.67
N LYS A 249 -22.04 -4.75 -12.20
CA LYS A 249 -21.39 -6.04 -12.45
C LYS A 249 -21.73 -7.04 -11.34
#